data_AF-A0A2V6N8W3-F1
#
_entry.id   AF-A0A2V6N8W3-F1
#
_cell.length_a   1.000
_cell.length_b   1.000
_cell.length_c   1.000
_cell.angle_alpha   90.00
_cell.angle_beta   90.00
_cell.angle_gamma   90.00
#
_symmetry.space_group_name_H-M   'P 1'
#
loop_
_entity.id
_entity.type
_entity.pdbx_description
1 polymer ?
#
loop_
_entity_poly.entity_id
_entity_poly.type
_entity_poly.pdbx_seq_one_letter_code
_entity_poly.pdbx_strand_id
1 'polypeptide(L)'
;MTFHLTQEAGAVPGFLRARKRSQASRILNDLGMIDSALDQYAIENNKKTSDPVATADWPSYVKKGSPLYNTGNSLFGTGYGPQTVDQIPQVPSNDYNVLSDVAGTGFWSPYGP
;
A
#
# COMPACT_ATOMS: atom_id res chain seq x y z
N MET A 1 46.45 -17.51 8.65
CA MET A 1 45.60 -17.69 7.45
C MET A 1 44.17 -17.42 7.88
N THR A 2 43.69 -16.20 7.69
CA THR A 2 42.41 -15.70 8.21
C THR A 2 41.28 -16.04 7.24
N PHE A 3 40.18 -16.55 7.80
CA PHE A 3 38.94 -16.98 7.14
C PHE A 3 38.33 -15.92 6.21
N HIS A 4 37.71 -16.37 5.12
CA HIS A 4 36.51 -15.75 4.54
C HIS A 4 35.58 -16.88 4.06
N LEU A 5 34.68 -17.29 4.95
CA LEU A 5 33.48 -18.01 4.54
C LEU A 5 32.57 -16.97 3.90
N THR A 6 32.48 -16.97 2.57
CA THR A 6 31.36 -16.33 1.89
C THR A 6 30.12 -17.12 2.29
N GLN A 7 29.33 -16.57 3.21
CA GLN A 7 28.02 -17.13 3.51
C GLN A 7 27.16 -16.99 2.26
N GLU A 8 26.81 -18.09 1.61
CA GLU A 8 25.75 -18.09 0.62
C GLU A 8 24.45 -17.66 1.33
N ALA A 9 23.89 -16.55 0.87
CA ALA A 9 22.58 -16.08 1.33
C ALA A 9 21.54 -17.15 0.94
N GLY A 10 21.17 -17.99 1.92
CA GLY A 10 20.18 -19.04 1.75
C GLY A 10 18.86 -18.49 1.23
N ALA A 11 18.30 -19.17 0.23
CA ALA A 11 17.02 -18.81 -0.37
C ALA A 11 15.96 -18.51 0.70
N VAL A 12 15.23 -17.40 0.55
CA VAL A 12 14.12 -17.05 1.44
C VAL A 12 13.16 -18.25 1.52
N PRO A 13 12.88 -18.80 2.72
CA PRO A 13 12.01 -19.96 2.85
C PRO A 13 10.65 -19.72 2.20
N GLY A 14 10.09 -20.74 1.54
CA GLY A 14 8.84 -20.60 0.76
C GLY A 14 7.66 -20.04 1.56
N PHE A 15 7.54 -20.39 2.85
CA PHE A 15 6.49 -19.84 3.73
C PHE A 15 6.64 -18.34 3.96
N LEU A 16 7.87 -17.82 4.02
CA LEU A 16 8.13 -16.40 4.20
C LEU A 16 7.78 -15.63 2.92
N ARG A 17 8.14 -16.18 1.76
CA ARG A 17 7.72 -15.62 0.46
C ARG A 17 6.20 -15.60 0.32
N ALA A 18 5.52 -16.69 0.67
CA ALA A 18 4.06 -16.77 0.66
C ALA A 18 3.41 -15.75 1.61
N ARG A 19 3.97 -15.58 2.82
CA ARG A 19 3.54 -14.55 3.77
C ARG A 19 3.69 -13.14 3.18
N LYS A 20 4.85 -12.81 2.60
CA LYS A 20 5.07 -11.51 1.95
C LYS A 20 4.12 -11.30 0.78
N ARG A 21 3.80 -12.36 0.01
CA ARG A 21 2.82 -12.27 -1.07
C ARG A 21 1.42 -11.93 -0.56
N SER A 22 0.99 -12.55 0.55
CA SER A 22 -0.29 -12.20 1.21
C SER A 22 -0.29 -10.76 1.74
N GLN A 23 0.84 -10.30 2.29
CA GLN A 23 1.01 -8.91 2.71
C GLN A 23 0.87 -7.94 1.52
N ALA A 24 1.49 -8.25 0.38
CA ALA A 24 1.35 -7.46 -0.84
C ALA A 24 -0.11 -7.39 -1.33
N SER A 25 -0.82 -8.52 -1.34
CA SER A 25 -2.25 -8.56 -1.71
C SER A 25 -3.14 -7.73 -0.79
N ARG A 26 -2.79 -7.65 0.50
CA ARG A 26 -3.52 -6.81 1.44
C ARG A 26 -3.31 -5.32 1.14
N ILE A 27 -2.07 -4.89 0.90
CA ILE A 27 -1.78 -3.49 0.56
C ILE A 27 -2.47 -3.12 -0.77
N LEU A 28 -2.47 -4.01 -1.76
CA LEU A 28 -3.19 -3.80 -3.01
C LEU A 28 -4.70 -3.61 -2.79
N ASN A 29 -5.30 -4.39 -1.89
CA ASN A 29 -6.70 -4.24 -1.53
C ASN A 29 -6.97 -2.92 -0.81
N ASP A 30 -6.09 -2.51 0.10
CA ASP A 30 -6.18 -1.22 0.78
C ASP A 30 -6.16 -0.06 -0.24
N LEU A 31 -5.27 -0.11 -1.24
CA LEU A 31 -5.19 0.90 -2.32
C LEU A 31 -6.48 1.01 -3.12
N GLY A 32 -7.10 -0.12 -3.49
CA GLY A 32 -8.39 -0.11 -4.17
C GLY A 32 -9.54 0.43 -3.29
N MET A 33 -9.48 0.22 -1.97
CA MET A 33 -10.44 0.82 -1.05
C MET A 33 -10.25 2.34 -0.93
N ILE A 34 -9.00 2.82 -0.92
CA ILE A 34 -8.68 4.26 -0.91
C ILE A 34 -9.20 4.94 -2.17
N ASP A 35 -9.01 4.31 -3.33
CA ASP A 35 -9.48 4.80 -4.64
C ASP A 35 -11.00 5.01 -4.63
N SER A 36 -11.77 3.98 -4.22
CA SER A 36 -13.23 4.08 -4.10
C SER A 36 -13.68 5.09 -3.03
N ALA A 37 -12.94 5.21 -1.91
CA ALA A 37 -13.22 6.18 -0.86
C ALA A 37 -13.02 7.62 -1.33
N LEU A 38 -11.99 7.86 -2.15
CA LEU A 38 -11.69 9.15 -2.74
C LEU A 38 -12.80 9.61 -3.68
N ASP A 39 -13.30 8.72 -4.54
CA ASP A 39 -14.41 8.99 -5.45
C ASP A 39 -15.66 9.43 -4.68
N GLN A 40 -16.02 8.70 -3.62
CA GLN A 40 -17.20 9.05 -2.82
C GLN A 40 -17.01 10.38 -2.09
N TYR A 41 -15.85 10.60 -1.46
CA TYR A 41 -15.54 11.87 -0.78
C TYR A 41 -15.63 13.05 -1.75
N ALA A 42 -15.11 12.90 -2.98
CA ALA A 42 -15.11 13.95 -3.98
C ALA A 42 -16.52 14.36 -4.38
N ILE A 43 -17.41 13.38 -4.60
CA ILE A 43 -18.83 13.61 -4.93
C ILE A 43 -19.54 14.37 -3.80
N GLU A 44 -19.38 13.93 -2.55
CA GLU A 44 -20.10 14.53 -1.41
C GLU A 44 -19.62 15.94 -1.06
N ASN A 45 -18.34 16.23 -1.32
CA ASN A 45 -17.70 17.50 -0.94
C ASN A 45 -17.50 18.45 -2.13
N ASN A 46 -18.09 18.16 -3.29
CA ASN A 46 -17.94 18.93 -4.53
C ASN A 46 -16.46 19.21 -4.88
N LYS A 47 -15.60 18.21 -4.68
CA LYS A 47 -14.18 18.31 -5.07
C LYS A 47 -14.06 18.14 -6.58
N LYS A 48 -13.08 18.82 -7.15
CA LYS A 48 -12.70 18.66 -8.56
C LYS A 48 -11.38 17.90 -8.69
N THR A 49 -11.10 17.41 -9.89
CA THR A 49 -9.79 16.89 -10.30
C THR A 49 -8.65 17.72 -9.73
N SER A 50 -7.62 17.06 -9.21
CA SER A 50 -6.44 17.69 -8.59
C SER A 50 -6.67 18.36 -7.23
N ASP A 51 -7.89 18.34 -6.67
CA ASP A 51 -8.08 18.79 -5.28
C ASP A 51 -7.44 17.79 -4.31
N PRO A 52 -6.70 18.27 -3.28
CA PRO A 52 -6.13 17.40 -2.25
C PRO A 52 -7.22 16.93 -1.28
N VAL A 53 -7.05 15.70 -0.79
CA VAL A 53 -7.88 15.05 0.24
C VAL A 53 -6.98 14.61 1.38
N ALA A 54 -7.20 15.15 2.58
CA ALA A 54 -6.33 14.87 3.71
C ALA A 54 -6.54 13.45 4.23
N THR A 55 -5.53 12.90 4.90
CA THR A 55 -5.61 11.58 5.55
C THR A 55 -6.69 11.50 6.63
N ALA A 56 -7.17 12.64 7.15
CA ALA A 56 -8.28 12.65 8.10
C ALA A 56 -9.65 12.44 7.43
N ASP A 57 -9.77 12.66 6.13
CA ASP A 57 -11.05 12.75 5.43
C ASP A 57 -11.48 11.40 4.84
N TRP A 58 -10.63 10.81 4.01
CA TRP A 58 -10.95 9.59 3.26
C TRP A 58 -11.14 8.32 4.11
N PRO A 59 -10.52 8.12 5.30
CA PRO A 59 -10.73 6.87 6.06
C PRO A 59 -12.17 6.67 6.50
N SER A 60 -12.95 7.74 6.64
CA SER A 60 -14.37 7.64 7.03
C SER A 60 -15.24 6.92 5.99
N TYR A 61 -14.75 6.80 4.75
CA TYR A 61 -15.41 6.16 3.60
C TYR A 61 -14.98 4.71 3.38
N VAL A 62 -14.04 4.19 4.16
CA VAL A 62 -13.70 2.76 4.17
C VAL A 62 -14.45 2.01 5.27
N LYS A 63 -14.40 0.67 5.26
CA LYS A 63 -15.12 -0.17 6.24
C LYS A 63 -14.76 0.22 7.68
N LYS A 64 -15.75 0.70 8.44
CA LYS A 64 -15.61 1.09 9.85
C LYS A 64 -15.00 -0.03 10.69
N GLY A 65 -14.02 0.32 11.52
CA GLY A 65 -13.29 -0.60 12.39
C GLY A 65 -12.24 -1.46 11.70
N SER A 66 -12.08 -1.35 10.37
CA SER A 66 -10.95 -1.96 9.67
C SER A 66 -9.62 -1.30 10.09
N PRO A 67 -8.48 -1.99 9.94
CA PRO A 67 -7.17 -1.38 10.17
C PRO A 67 -6.96 -0.09 9.36
N LEU A 68 -7.33 -0.11 8.07
CA LEU A 68 -7.24 1.06 7.20
C LEU A 68 -8.07 2.24 7.72
N TYR A 69 -9.31 1.99 8.17
CA TYR A 69 -10.17 3.00 8.81
C TYR A 69 -9.51 3.59 10.07
N ASN A 70 -8.95 2.74 10.92
CA ASN A 70 -8.47 3.14 12.23
C ASN A 70 -7.14 3.93 12.17
N THR A 71 -6.28 3.62 11.20
CA THR A 71 -4.90 4.16 11.20
C THR A 71 -4.53 4.93 9.94
N GLY A 72 -5.22 4.72 8.81
CA GLY A 72 -4.80 5.27 7.51
C GLY A 72 -3.44 4.75 7.04
N ASN A 73 -2.98 3.62 7.60
CA ASN A 73 -1.66 3.06 7.39
C ASN A 73 -1.75 1.66 6.80
N SER A 74 -0.71 1.26 6.08
CA SER A 74 -0.51 -0.11 5.64
C SER A 74 -0.24 -1.06 6.81
N LEU A 75 -0.21 -2.35 6.51
CA LEU A 75 0.15 -3.38 7.51
C LEU A 75 1.57 -3.24 8.06
N PHE A 76 2.45 -2.46 7.42
CA PHE A 76 3.81 -2.17 7.89
C PHE A 76 3.88 -0.88 8.73
N GLY A 77 2.76 -0.19 8.90
CA GLY A 77 2.69 1.09 9.63
C GLY A 77 3.06 2.31 8.78
N THR A 78 3.37 2.12 7.50
CA THR A 78 3.60 3.22 6.56
C THR A 78 2.27 3.89 6.25
N GLY A 79 2.17 5.21 6.42
CA GLY A 79 0.96 5.96 6.08
C GLY A 79 0.73 6.00 4.56
N TYR A 80 -0.52 5.82 4.13
CA TYR A 80 -0.90 6.06 2.73
C TYR A 80 -0.90 7.56 2.39
N GLY A 81 -1.05 8.42 3.40
CA GLY A 81 -0.91 9.86 3.25
C GLY A 81 -2.12 10.55 2.60
N PRO A 82 -2.01 11.86 2.32
CA PRO A 82 -3.02 12.58 1.58
C PRO A 82 -3.12 12.04 0.15
N GLN A 83 -4.32 12.09 -0.41
CA GLN A 83 -4.60 11.68 -1.78
C GLN A 83 -5.02 12.91 -2.60
N THR A 84 -5.18 12.72 -3.90
CA THR A 84 -5.60 13.77 -4.83
C THR A 84 -6.70 13.22 -5.71
N VAL A 85 -7.81 13.95 -5.85
CA VAL A 85 -8.96 13.53 -6.69
C VAL A 85 -8.51 13.26 -8.13
N ASP A 86 -8.99 12.16 -8.70
CA ASP A 86 -8.64 11.62 -10.01
C ASP A 86 -7.14 11.29 -10.20
N GLN A 87 -6.42 11.06 -9.11
CA GLN A 87 -5.08 10.47 -9.13
C GLN A 87 -5.12 9.09 -8.47
N ILE A 88 -4.57 8.10 -9.15
CA ILE A 88 -4.52 6.72 -8.67
C ILE A 88 -3.64 6.67 -7.40
N PRO A 89 -4.15 6.14 -6.27
CA PRO A 89 -3.32 5.93 -5.08
C PRO A 89 -2.12 5.06 -5.40
N GLN A 90 -0.94 5.37 -4.86
CA GLN A 90 0.25 4.56 -5.10
C GLN A 90 0.65 3.78 -3.85
N VAL A 91 1.20 2.58 -4.07
CA VAL A 91 1.85 1.83 -2.99
C VAL A 91 2.97 2.69 -2.37
N PRO A 92 3.03 2.83 -1.03
CA PRO A 92 4.12 3.56 -0.39
C PRO A 92 5.49 2.98 -0.76
N SER A 93 6.47 3.84 -1.09
CA SER A 93 7.77 3.38 -1.60
C SER A 93 8.50 2.46 -0.62
N ASN A 94 8.36 2.68 0.68
CA ASN A 94 8.92 1.80 1.71
C ASN A 94 8.35 0.38 1.62
N ASP A 95 7.03 0.26 1.46
CA ASP A 95 6.35 -1.02 1.41
C ASP A 95 6.61 -1.76 0.09
N TYR A 96 6.66 -1.01 -1.01
CA TYR A 96 7.10 -1.53 -2.32
C TYR A 96 8.49 -2.16 -2.23
N ASN A 97 9.44 -1.45 -1.62
CA ASN A 97 10.82 -1.93 -1.45
C ASN A 97 10.86 -3.20 -0.59
N VAL A 98 10.12 -3.22 0.52
CA VAL A 98 10.03 -4.39 1.42
C VAL A 98 9.48 -5.63 0.72
N LEU A 99 8.57 -5.46 -0.24
CA LEU A 99 7.86 -6.55 -0.92
C LEU A 99 8.37 -6.87 -2.34
N SER A 100 9.40 -6.17 -2.81
CA SER A 100 9.89 -6.24 -4.20
C SER A 100 10.36 -7.64 -4.64
N ASP A 101 10.77 -8.50 -3.71
CA ASP A 101 11.16 -9.90 -3.95
C ASP A 101 9.98 -10.84 -4.27
N VAL A 102 8.74 -10.42 -3.98
CA VAL A 102 7.52 -11.21 -4.21
C VAL A 102 6.43 -10.47 -4.98
N ALA A 103 6.57 -9.16 -5.20
CA ALA A 103 5.58 -8.32 -5.84
C ALA A 103 6.26 -7.27 -6.75
N GLY A 104 6.49 -7.65 -8.01
CA GLY A 104 7.03 -6.76 -9.03
C GLY A 104 6.00 -5.80 -9.63
N THR A 105 6.41 -4.98 -10.60
CA THR A 105 5.60 -3.90 -11.20
C THR A 105 4.22 -4.34 -11.66
N GLY A 106 4.12 -5.46 -12.38
CA GLY A 106 2.84 -5.98 -12.88
C GLY A 106 1.86 -6.40 -11.78
N PHE A 107 2.33 -6.71 -10.57
CA PHE A 107 1.45 -7.02 -9.44
C PHE A 107 0.72 -5.78 -8.93
N TRP A 108 1.39 -4.62 -8.94
CA TRP A 108 0.88 -3.40 -8.36
C TRP A 108 -0.03 -2.63 -9.31
N SER A 109 -0.07 -2.96 -10.59
CA SER A 109 -0.90 -2.25 -11.58
C SER A 109 -2.38 -2.17 -11.15
N PRO A 110 -3.02 -0.99 -11.20
CA PRO A 110 -2.50 0.31 -11.65
C PRO A 110 -1.78 1.13 -10.55
N TYR A 111 -1.77 0.69 -9.31
CA TYR A 111 -1.28 1.36 -8.10
C TYR A 111 0.25 1.27 -7.86
N GLY A 112 1.02 0.96 -8.90
CA GLY A 112 2.50 0.96 -8.82
C GLY A 112 3.07 2.37 -8.65
N PRO A 113 4.35 2.48 -8.24
CA PRO A 113 5.07 3.75 -8.27
C PRO A 113 5.20 4.33 -9.69
#